data_AF-A0A8C1XHM9-F1
#
_entry.id   AF-A0A8C1XHM9-F1
#
_cell.length_a   1.000
_cell.length_b   1.000
_cell.length_c   1.000
_cell.angle_alpha   90.00
_cell.angle_beta   90.00
_cell.angle_gamma   90.00
#
_symmetry.space_group_name_H-M   'P 1'
#
loop_
_entity.id
_entity.type
_entity.pdbx_description
1 polymer ?
#
loop_
_entity_poly.entity_id
_entity_poly.type
_entity_poly.pdbx_seq_one_letter_code
_entity_poly.pdbx_strand_id
1 'polypeptide(L)' 'MLSLSCVCVAEKPGSCPKPVGAGVCVEKCSGDSNCPNNQKCCSNGCGHQCMAP' A
#
# COMPACT_ATOMS: atom_id res chain seq x y z
N MET A 1 -15.53 17.66 -9.47
CA MET A 1 -14.64 16.66 -10.10
C MET A 1 -14.82 15.35 -9.33
N LEU A 2 -15.93 14.65 -9.56
CA LEU A 2 -16.00 13.23 -10.06
C LEU A 2 -15.08 12.29 -9.25
N SER A 3 -15.52 11.36 -8.39
CA SER A 3 -16.80 10.64 -8.31
C SER A 3 -17.05 10.10 -6.90
N LEU A 4 -18.32 10.16 -6.48
CA LEU A 4 -18.91 9.57 -5.27
C LEU A 4 -19.02 8.05 -5.41
N SER A 5 -17.89 7.35 -5.47
CA SER A 5 -17.87 5.91 -5.29
C SER A 5 -17.41 5.63 -3.86
N CYS A 6 -18.29 5.11 -3.01
CA CYS A 6 -17.86 4.24 -1.92
C CYS A 6 -17.24 2.99 -2.56
N VAL A 7 -16.12 3.13 -3.27
CA VAL A 7 -15.22 1.99 -3.41
C VAL A 7 -14.69 1.83 -2.01
N CYS A 8 -15.21 0.84 -1.29
CA CYS A 8 -14.47 0.26 -0.20
C CYS A 8 -13.22 -0.31 -0.88
N VAL A 9 -12.21 0.53 -1.17
CA VAL A 9 -10.85 0.02 -1.29
C VAL A 9 -10.71 -0.74 0.00
N ALA A 10 -10.57 -2.06 -0.11
CA ALA A 10 -10.41 -2.93 1.05
C ALA A 10 -9.03 -2.61 1.64
N GLU A 11 -8.95 -1.42 2.23
CA GLU A 11 -7.83 -0.89 2.98
C GLU A 11 -7.79 -1.76 4.22
N LYS A 12 -6.74 -2.56 4.32
CA LYS A 12 -6.52 -3.30 5.55
C LYS A 12 -6.31 -2.30 6.69
N PRO A 13 -6.89 -2.57 7.87
CA PRO A 13 -6.75 -1.69 9.01
C PRO A 13 -5.27 -1.52 9.40
N GLY A 14 -4.90 -0.33 9.85
CA GLY A 14 -3.53 0.05 10.18
C GLY A 14 -2.90 0.99 9.15
N SER A 15 -1.66 1.42 9.39
CA SER A 15 -1.02 2.51 8.65
C SER A 15 0.33 2.08 8.09
N CYS A 16 0.72 2.58 6.92
CA CYS A 16 2.05 2.24 6.40
C CYS A 16 3.18 2.76 7.32
N PRO A 17 4.24 1.98 7.55
CA PRO A 17 5.42 2.46 8.25
C PRO A 17 6.08 3.56 7.40
N LYS A 18 6.70 4.54 8.06
CA LYS A 18 7.46 5.56 7.35
C LYS A 18 8.69 4.92 6.67
N PRO A 19 8.91 5.12 5.36
CA PRO A 19 10.14 4.71 4.73
C PRO A 19 11.32 5.55 5.27
N VAL A 20 12.42 4.88 5.61
CA VAL A 20 13.66 5.51 6.12
C VAL A 20 14.61 5.93 4.97
N GLY A 21 14.22 5.68 3.73
CA GLY A 21 14.96 6.03 2.52
C GLY A 21 14.22 5.57 1.27
N ALA A 22 14.87 5.66 0.11
CA ALA A 22 14.34 5.09 -1.12
C ALA A 22 14.70 3.60 -1.18
N GLY A 23 13.68 2.75 -1.10
CA GLY A 23 13.80 1.33 -1.38
C GLY A 23 13.95 1.05 -2.88
N VAL A 24 13.85 -0.22 -3.24
CA VAL A 24 13.91 -0.63 -4.65
C VAL A 24 12.70 -0.04 -5.41
N CYS A 25 12.97 0.61 -6.53
CA CYS A 25 11.99 1.19 -7.44
C CYS A 25 11.23 0.13 -8.26
N VAL A 26 10.51 -0.75 -7.57
CA VAL A 26 9.73 -1.82 -8.17
C VAL A 26 8.34 -1.85 -7.54
N GLU A 27 7.34 -1.94 -8.39
CA GLU A 27 5.93 -2.08 -8.00
C GLU A 27 5.62 -3.55 -7.70
N LYS A 28 5.86 -3.98 -6.45
CA LYS A 28 5.56 -5.36 -6.02
C LYS A 28 4.07 -5.57 -5.73
N CYS A 29 3.33 -4.49 -5.50
CA CYS A 29 1.90 -4.49 -5.26
C CYS A 29 1.30 -3.18 -5.76
N SER A 30 0.00 -3.18 -6.06
CA SER A 30 -0.76 -1.99 -6.46
C SER A 30 -1.83 -1.59 -5.44
N GLY A 31 -2.05 -2.42 -4.41
CA GLY A 31 -3.02 -2.19 -3.35
C GLY A 31 -2.96 -3.27 -2.28
N ASP A 32 -3.61 -3.02 -1.15
CA ASP A 32 -3.60 -3.91 0.02
C ASP A 32 -4.10 -5.34 -0.27
N SER A 33 -5.03 -5.47 -1.23
CA SER A 33 -5.57 -6.75 -1.68
C SER A 33 -4.53 -7.64 -2.39
N ASN A 34 -3.47 -7.06 -2.94
CA ASN A 34 -2.36 -7.81 -3.52
C ASN A 34 -1.44 -8.42 -2.45
N CYS A 35 -1.52 -7.92 -1.22
CA CYS A 35 -0.65 -8.35 -0.14
C CYS A 35 -1.29 -9.47 0.68
N PRO A 36 -0.52 -10.51 1.09
CA PRO A 36 -1.06 -11.59 1.91
C PRO A 36 -1.37 -11.11 3.33
N ASN A 37 -2.22 -11.86 4.04
CA ASN A 37 -2.57 -11.61 5.45
C ASN A 37 -3.06 -10.17 5.69
N ASN A 38 -2.61 -9.53 6.78
CA ASN A 38 -2.92 -8.14 7.14
C ASN A 38 -1.88 -7.13 6.62
N GLN A 39 -1.04 -7.52 5.66
CA GLN A 39 -0.05 -6.60 5.09
C GLN A 39 -0.72 -5.57 4.18
N LYS A 40 -0.16 -4.36 4.19
CA LYS A 40 -0.58 -3.23 3.35
C LYS A 40 0.42 -2.97 2.24
N CYS A 41 -0.06 -2.46 1.12
CA CYS A 41 0.78 -2.08 0.00
C CYS A 41 1.30 -0.66 0.22
N CYS A 42 2.55 -0.56 0.65
CA CYS A 42 3.12 0.69 1.13
C CYS A 42 4.23 1.16 0.20
N SER A 43 4.34 2.49 0.02
CA SER A 43 5.47 3.07 -0.67
C SER A 43 6.73 2.90 0.16
N ASN A 44 7.76 2.32 -0.44
CA ASN A 44 9.08 2.20 0.16
C ASN A 44 9.97 3.42 -0.13
N GLY A 45 9.40 4.53 -0.61
CA GLY A 45 10.14 5.73 -1.01
C GLY A 45 10.55 5.77 -2.48
N CYS A 46 10.37 4.68 -3.26
CA CYS A 46 10.48 4.72 -4.72
C CYS A 46 9.38 3.92 -5.42
N GLY A 47 9.16 2.68 -5.00
CA GLY A 47 8.07 1.84 -5.46
C GLY A 47 7.17 1.35 -4.33
N HIS A 48 6.37 0.33 -4.59
CA HIS A 48 5.46 -0.24 -3.60
C HIS A 48 5.83 -1.67 -3.17
N GLN A 49 5.66 -1.95 -1.89
CA GLN A 49 5.92 -3.26 -1.31
C GLN A 49 4.93 -3.58 -0.20
N CYS A 50 4.58 -4.86 -0.07
CA CYS A 50 3.80 -5.36 1.05
C CYS A 50 4.58 -5.24 2.36
N MET A 51 4.06 -4.45 3.29
CA MET A 51 4.63 -4.22 4.61
C MET A 51 3.61 -4.55 5.68
N ALA A 52 4.08 -4.91 6.88
CA ALA A 52 3.19 -4.92 8.02
C ALA A 52 2.68 -3.47 8.28
N PRO A 53 1.41 -3.32 8.68
CA PRO A 53 0.85 -2.04 9.10
C PRO A 53 1.46 -1.52 10.42
#